data_AF-A0A836YYX7-F1
#
_entry.id   AF-A0A836YYX7-F1
#
_cell.length_a   1.000
_cell.length_b   1.000
_cell.length_c   1.000
_cell.angle_alpha   90.00
_cell.angle_beta   90.00
_cell.angle_gamma   90.00
#
_symmetry.space_group_name_H-M   'P 1'
#
loop_
_entity.id
_entity.type
_entity.pdbx_description
1 polymer ?
#
loop_
_entity_poly.entity_id
_entity_poly.type
_entity_poly.pdbx_seq_one_letter_code
_entity_poly.pdbx_strand_id
1 'polypeptide(L)' 'MSRRGNCWDNAPMERWFRSFKYEWMTYGGYVDFESAVNDVKDYVMYYNHIRPHSYNQGLPPILAEKTYRGLLN' A
#
# COMPACT_ATOMS: atom_id res chain seq x y z
N MET A 1 4.61 -19.08 8.71
CA MET A 1 5.40 -18.89 7.47
C MET A 1 6.58 -19.87 7.51
N SER A 2 6.61 -20.93 6.69
CA SER A 2 7.61 -22.04 6.82
C SER A 2 8.62 -22.13 5.66
N ARG A 3 8.79 -21.07 4.88
CA ARG A 3 9.80 -20.98 3.81
C ARG A 3 10.71 -19.77 4.07
N ARG A 4 11.97 -19.82 3.62
CA ARG A 4 12.83 -18.63 3.59
C ARG A 4 12.13 -17.56 2.74
N GLY A 5 11.90 -16.38 3.32
CA GLY A 5 11.24 -15.29 2.64
C GLY A 5 12.10 -14.73 1.49
N ASN A 6 11.50 -14.51 0.34
CA ASN A 6 12.10 -13.74 -0.74
C ASN A 6 11.91 -12.25 -0.44
N CYS A 7 13.00 -11.48 -0.43
CA CYS A 7 12.95 -10.05 -0.12
C CYS A 7 12.11 -9.27 -1.14
N TRP A 8 12.09 -9.70 -2.41
CA TRP A 8 11.31 -9.05 -3.46
C TRP A 8 9.80 -9.20 -3.27
N ASP A 9 9.35 -10.33 -2.73
CA ASP A 9 7.94 -10.56 -2.44
C ASP A 9 7.49 -9.77 -1.21
N ASN A 10 8.40 -9.54 -0.26
CA ASN A 10 8.10 -8.87 1.00
C ASN A 10 8.25 -7.34 0.95
N ALA A 11 9.19 -6.81 0.16
CA ALA A 11 9.47 -5.38 0.10
C ALA A 11 8.24 -4.49 -0.23
N PRO A 12 7.33 -4.88 -1.15
CA PRO A 12 6.11 -4.12 -1.40
C PRO A 12 5.20 -4.05 -0.16
N MET A 13 5.03 -5.18 0.54
CA MET A 13 4.20 -5.24 1.74
C MET A 13 4.81 -4.44 2.89
N GLU A 14 6.12 -4.55 3.12
CA GLU A 14 6.82 -3.76 4.14
C GLU A 14 6.69 -2.26 3.87
N ARG A 15 6.86 -1.84 2.61
CA ARG A 15 6.71 -0.43 2.23
C ARG A 15 5.28 0.07 2.45
N TRP A 16 4.28 -0.75 2.10
CA TRP A 16 2.87 -0.42 2.31
C TRP A 16 2.58 -0.19 3.80
N PHE A 17 2.93 -1.15 4.67
CA PHE A 17 2.70 -1.05 6.11
C PHE A 17 3.47 0.09 6.76
N ARG A 18 4.71 0.35 6.32
CA ARG A 18 5.48 1.50 6.82
C ARG A 18 4.76 2.81 6.53
N SER A 19 4.26 2.96 5.30
CA SER A 19 3.57 4.19 4.88
C SER A 19 2.24 4.33 5.64
N PHE A 20 1.46 3.26 5.77
CA PHE A 20 0.20 3.26 6.53
C PHE A 20 0.40 3.76 7.98
N LYS A 21 1.37 3.18 8.69
CA LYS A 21 1.64 3.51 10.10
C LYS A 21 2.15 4.94 10.29
N TYR A 22 2.81 5.51 9.29
CA TYR A 22 3.41 6.85 9.38
C TYR A 22 2.48 7.96 8.89
N GLU A 23 1.71 7.70 7.83
CA GLU A 23 0.96 8.71 7.10
C GLU A 23 -0.53 8.75 7.48
N TRP A 24 -1.09 7.65 7.99
CA TRP A 24 -2.54 7.49 8.12
C TRP A 24 -3.00 7.05 9.51
N MET A 25 -2.32 6.04 10.09
CA MET A 25 -2.72 5.46 11.36
C MET A 25 -2.69 6.51 12.49
N THR A 26 -3.77 6.58 13.26
CA THR A 26 -3.92 7.51 14.38
C THR A 26 -2.97 7.19 15.53
N TYR A 27 -2.44 8.24 16.16
CA TYR A 27 -1.67 8.09 17.39
C TYR A 27 -2.58 7.61 18.52
N GLY A 28 -2.22 6.52 19.19
CA GLY A 28 -3.04 5.89 20.23
C GLY A 28 -3.85 4.67 19.76
N GLY A 29 -3.86 4.37 18.45
CA GLY A 29 -4.50 3.18 17.91
C GLY A 29 -6.01 3.29 17.76
N TYR A 30 -6.68 2.14 17.71
CA TYR A 30 -8.13 2.04 17.44
C TYR A 30 -8.89 1.63 18.71
N VAL A 31 -10.11 2.17 18.85
CA VAL A 31 -11.02 1.87 19.97
C VAL A 31 -11.50 0.42 19.91
N ASP A 32 -11.75 -0.08 18.71
CA ASP A 32 -12.24 -1.43 18.44
C ASP A 32 -11.66 -1.98 17.12
N PHE A 33 -11.86 -3.28 16.89
CA PHE A 33 -11.34 -3.96 15.73
C PHE A 33 -12.01 -3.54 14.42
N GLU A 34 -13.30 -3.22 14.43
CA GLU A 34 -14.04 -2.82 13.23
C GLU A 34 -13.56 -1.46 12.73
N SER A 35 -13.30 -0.53 13.65
CA SER A 35 -12.66 0.75 13.35
C SER A 35 -11.30 0.56 12.67
N ALA A 36 -10.46 -0.36 13.17
CA ALA A 36 -9.17 -0.68 12.56
C ALA A 36 -9.31 -1.26 11.15
N VAL A 37 -10.29 -2.15 10.95
CA VAL A 37 -10.56 -2.77 9.65
C VAL A 37 -11.01 -1.73 8.63
N ASN A 38 -11.90 -0.82 9.02
CA ASN A 38 -12.39 0.23 8.13
C ASN A 38 -11.27 1.21 7.76
N ASP A 39 -10.45 1.63 8.71
CA ASP A 39 -9.33 2.53 8.43
C ASP A 39 -8.29 1.90 7.50
N VAL A 40 -7.99 0.60 7.68
CA VAL A 40 -7.14 -0.16 6.76
C VAL A 40 -7.76 -0.21 5.36
N LYS A 41 -9.06 -0.48 5.23
CA LYS A 41 -9.74 -0.52 3.92
C LYS A 41 -9.67 0.84 3.21
N ASP A 42 -9.95 1.91 3.94
CA ASP A 42 -9.89 3.27 3.41
C ASP A 42 -8.48 3.61 2.93
N TYR A 43 -7.46 3.24 3.72
CA TYR A 43 -6.08 3.44 3.31
C TYR A 43 -5.67 2.57 2.12
N VAL A 44 -6.14 1.33 2.00
CA VAL A 44 -5.89 0.50 0.80
C VAL A 44 -6.44 1.18 -0.46
N MET A 45 -7.66 1.73 -0.38
CA MET A 45 -8.27 2.45 -1.49
C MET A 45 -7.49 3.71 -1.83
N TYR A 46 -7.13 4.51 -0.84
CA TYR A 46 -6.28 5.70 -1.03
C TYR A 46 -4.91 5.35 -1.63
N TYR A 47 -4.22 4.37 -1.07
CA TYR A 47 -2.87 3.96 -1.50
C TYR A 47 -2.85 3.54 -2.97
N ASN A 48 -3.83 2.75 -3.40
CA ASN A 48 -3.86 2.19 -4.75
C ASN A 48 -4.37 3.17 -5.81
N HIS A 49 -5.25 4.09 -5.45
CA HIS A 49 -5.95 4.95 -6.42
C HIS A 49 -5.49 6.41 -6.42
N ILE A 50 -4.93 6.91 -5.31
CA ILE A 50 -4.71 8.34 -5.09
C ILE A 50 -3.25 8.63 -4.74
N ARG A 51 -2.65 7.83 -3.85
CA ARG A 51 -1.32 8.11 -3.28
C ARG A 51 -0.24 8.18 -4.37
N PRO A 52 0.52 9.28 -4.50
CA PRO A 52 1.60 9.37 -5.47
C PRO A 52 2.83 8.55 -5.02
N HIS A 53 3.50 7.91 -5.98
CA HIS A 53 4.74 7.16 -5.74
C HIS A 53 5.88 7.69 -6.61
N SER A 54 6.99 8.11 -6.00
CA SER A 54 8.17 8.61 -6.71
C SER A 54 8.72 7.62 -7.73
N TYR A 55 8.78 6.34 -7.39
CA TYR A 55 9.19 5.26 -8.30
C TYR A 55 8.27 5.16 -9.54
N ASN A 56 6.99 5.48 -9.37
CA ASN A 56 5.98 5.46 -10.43
C ASN A 56 5.84 6.83 -11.12
N GLN A 57 6.85 7.70 -11.06
CA GLN A 57 6.79 9.05 -11.63
C GLN A 57 5.65 9.91 -11.06
N GLY A 58 5.29 9.67 -9.79
CA GLY A 58 4.18 10.35 -9.13
C GLY A 58 2.81 9.72 -9.34
N LEU A 59 2.71 8.66 -10.15
CA LEU A 59 1.44 7.97 -10.38
C LEU A 59 1.06 7.04 -9.21
N PRO A 60 -0.24 6.88 -8.93
CA PRO A 60 -0.72 5.85 -8.03
C PRO A 60 -0.52 4.45 -8.65
N PRO A 61 -0.43 3.39 -7.81
CA PRO A 61 -0.14 2.03 -8.26
C PRO A 61 -1.02 1.54 -9.40
N ILE A 62 -2.34 1.80 -9.35
CA ILE A 62 -3.26 1.32 -10.39
C ILE A 62 -3.00 1.94 -11.76
N LEU A 63 -2.56 3.21 -11.81
CA LEU A 63 -2.24 3.87 -13.07
C LEU A 63 -0.88 3.42 -13.58
N ALA A 64 0.11 3.28 -12.69
CA ALA A 64 1.42 2.74 -13.05
C ALA A 64 1.32 1.34 -13.65
N GLU A 65 0.49 0.47 -13.06
CA GLU A 65 0.22 -0.87 -13.58
C GLU A 65 -0.44 -0.84 -14.96
N LYS A 66 -1.48 -0.01 -15.14
CA LYS A 66 -2.14 0.16 -16.44
C LYS A 66 -1.17 0.65 -17.52
N THR A 67 -0.35 1.65 -17.20
CA THR A 67 0.67 2.16 -18.12
C THR A 67 1.67 1.07 -18.48
N TYR A 68 2.19 0.32 -17.49
CA TYR A 68 3.12 -0.78 -17.73
C TYR A 68 2.52 -1.87 -18.62
N ARG A 69 1.29 -2.32 -18.34
CA ARG A 69 0.58 -3.32 -19.16
C ARG A 69 0.33 -2.82 -20.59
N GLY A 70 0.04 -1.52 -20.75
CA GLY A 70 -0.13 -0.91 -22.06
C GLY A 70 1.15 -0.88 -22.91
N LEU A 71 2.33 -0.87 -22.28
CA LEU A 71 3.63 -0.92 -22.96
C LEU A 71 4.05 -2.34 -23.37
N LEU A 72 3.43 -3.37 -22.78
CA LEU A 72 3.73 -4.78 -23.09
C LEU A 72 2.84 -5.36 -24.20
N ASN A 73 1.85 -4.60 -24.67
CA ASN A 73 0.99 -4.93 -25.81
C ASN A 73 1.48 -4.20 -27.07
#